data_AF-A0A3B3WSA1-F1
#
_entry.id   AF-A0A3B3WSA1-F1
#
_cell.length_a   1.000
_cell.length_b   1.000
_cell.length_c   1.000
_cell.angle_alpha   90.00
_cell.angle_beta   90.00
_cell.angle_gamma   90.00
#
_symmetry.space_group_name_H-M   'P 1'
#
loop_
_entity.id
_entity.type
_entity.pdbx_description
1 polymer ?
#
loop_
_entity_poly.entity_id
_entity_poly.type
_entity_poly.pdbx_seq_one_letter_code
_entity_poly.pdbx_strand_id
1 'polypeptide(L)'
;MEKEQQSFIIFNASKRELFGINNGYKYMQKRLRAQWKIQSIKEELSVEKLKGVKLWITAGPREKFTASELEVLKHYLDGGGNMLVMLGEGGEMKYDTNINFLLEEFGIMVNSDAVVRNVYYKYFHPKEALVSNGVLNREISRAAGKVVTGVIEDEAIGNNTQALTFVYPFGATLSVMKPAVAVLSTGSVCFPLNRPVLAFYHGK
;
A
#
# COMPACT_ATOMS: atom_id res chain seq x y z
N MET A 1 -19.40 9.18 -30.05
CA MET A 1 -18.48 8.08 -29.68
C MET A 1 -17.35 8.67 -28.85
N GLU A 2 -17.55 8.75 -27.53
CA GLU A 2 -16.43 9.03 -26.62
C GLU A 2 -15.46 7.85 -26.76
N LYS A 3 -14.22 8.13 -27.17
CA LYS A 3 -13.17 7.11 -27.14
C LYS A 3 -13.09 6.62 -25.70
N GLU A 4 -13.39 5.33 -25.45
CA GLU A 4 -13.11 4.69 -24.17
C GLU A 4 -11.69 5.08 -23.76
N GLN A 5 -11.61 5.93 -22.74
CA GLN A 5 -10.34 6.43 -22.27
C GLN A 5 -9.66 5.25 -21.57
N GLN A 6 -8.85 4.51 -22.33
CA GLN A 6 -8.13 3.34 -21.84
C GLN A 6 -7.47 3.73 -20.53
N SER A 7 -7.87 3.07 -19.45
CA SER A 7 -7.37 3.42 -18.14
C SER A 7 -6.10 2.64 -17.85
N PHE A 8 -5.02 3.36 -17.57
CA PHE A 8 -3.69 2.80 -17.39
C PHE A 8 -3.32 2.70 -15.91
N ILE A 9 -2.72 1.57 -15.53
CA ILE A 9 -1.98 1.40 -14.28
C ILE A 9 -0.51 1.34 -14.63
N ILE A 10 0.29 2.15 -13.96
CA ILE A 10 1.74 2.19 -14.15
C ILE A 10 2.46 1.57 -12.95
N PHE A 11 3.35 0.64 -13.23
CA PHE A 11 4.36 0.15 -12.29
C PHE A 11 5.67 0.88 -12.55
N ASN A 12 6.12 1.66 -11.58
CA ASN A 12 7.40 2.31 -11.61
C ASN A 12 8.53 1.27 -11.62
N ALA A 13 9.53 1.52 -12.45
CA ALA A 13 10.75 0.75 -12.57
C ALA A 13 11.98 1.68 -12.70
N SER A 14 11.81 2.99 -12.48
CA SER A 14 12.85 4.01 -12.62
C SER A 14 13.76 4.11 -11.40
N LYS A 15 13.37 3.54 -10.26
CA LYS A 15 14.12 3.60 -8.98
C LYS A 15 14.58 2.23 -8.51
N ARG A 16 14.87 1.32 -9.45
CA ARG A 16 15.30 -0.07 -9.17
C ARG A 16 14.38 -0.80 -8.19
N GLU A 17 13.07 -0.65 -8.38
CA GLU A 17 12.04 -1.29 -7.57
C GLU A 17 12.32 -2.78 -7.35
N LEU A 18 12.10 -3.24 -6.12
CA LEU A 18 12.23 -4.65 -5.76
C LEU A 18 11.24 -5.51 -6.55
N PHE A 19 10.02 -5.03 -6.71
CA PHE A 19 8.95 -5.69 -7.46
C PHE A 19 8.47 -4.80 -8.61
N GLY A 20 8.20 -5.43 -9.75
CA GLY A 20 7.76 -4.72 -10.95
C GLY A 20 6.90 -5.61 -11.84
N ILE A 21 6.79 -5.26 -13.13
CA ILE A 21 6.00 -6.08 -14.06
C ILE A 21 6.61 -7.48 -14.24
N ASN A 22 7.94 -7.57 -14.23
CA ASN A 22 8.65 -8.82 -14.52
C ASN A 22 8.95 -9.64 -13.25
N ASN A 23 8.74 -9.10 -12.05
CA ASN A 23 9.13 -9.74 -10.80
C ASN A 23 8.09 -9.52 -9.67
N GLY A 24 7.74 -10.59 -8.94
CA GLY A 24 6.87 -10.57 -7.76
C GLY A 24 5.36 -10.54 -8.04
N TYR A 25 4.88 -9.65 -8.91
CA TYR A 25 3.44 -9.34 -9.01
C TYR A 25 2.66 -10.04 -10.14
N LYS A 26 3.11 -11.21 -10.61
CA LYS A 26 2.46 -11.92 -11.72
C LYS A 26 0.95 -12.17 -11.48
N TYR A 27 0.56 -12.58 -10.27
CA TYR A 27 -0.83 -12.86 -9.94
C TYR A 27 -1.68 -11.59 -9.78
N MET A 28 -1.13 -10.55 -9.14
CA MET A 28 -1.79 -9.25 -9.03
C MET A 28 -2.05 -8.63 -10.41
N GLN A 29 -1.04 -8.67 -11.30
CA GLN A 29 -1.19 -8.20 -12.67
C GLN A 29 -2.22 -9.02 -13.45
N LYS A 30 -2.28 -10.34 -13.27
CA LYS A 30 -3.31 -11.18 -13.93
C LYS A 30 -4.72 -10.71 -13.57
N ARG A 31 -4.96 -10.33 -12.30
CA ARG A 31 -6.25 -9.80 -11.85
C ARG A 31 -6.52 -8.39 -12.38
N LEU A 32 -5.52 -7.50 -12.34
CA LEU A 32 -5.67 -6.13 -12.80
C LEU A 32 -5.89 -6.03 -14.33
N ARG A 33 -5.26 -6.91 -15.12
CA ARG A 33 -5.43 -6.96 -16.59
C ARG A 33 -6.85 -7.26 -17.05
N ALA A 34 -7.74 -7.73 -16.16
CA ALA A 34 -9.15 -7.94 -16.48
C ALA A 34 -9.89 -6.62 -16.76
N GLN A 35 -9.43 -5.50 -16.18
CA GLN A 35 -10.11 -4.20 -16.26
C GLN A 35 -9.17 -3.06 -16.68
N TRP A 36 -7.86 -3.22 -16.51
CA TRP A 36 -6.89 -2.14 -16.66
C TRP A 36 -5.74 -2.54 -17.57
N LYS A 37 -5.22 -1.58 -18.35
CA LYS A 37 -4.00 -1.77 -19.12
C LYS A 37 -2.79 -1.46 -18.25
N ILE A 38 -1.85 -2.40 -18.15
CA ILE A 38 -0.68 -2.26 -17.28
C ILE A 38 0.54 -1.88 -18.11
N GLN A 39 1.26 -0.85 -17.69
CA GLN A 39 2.53 -0.39 -18.28
C GLN A 39 3.59 -0.20 -17.21
N SER A 40 4.87 -0.17 -17.63
CA SER A 40 5.99 0.14 -16.74
C SER A 40 6.79 1.30 -17.29
N ILE A 41 7.21 2.19 -16.39
CA ILE A 41 8.09 3.32 -16.71
C ILE A 41 9.47 3.02 -16.11
N LYS A 42 10.50 3.00 -16.95
CA LYS A 42 11.91 2.86 -16.53
C LYS A 42 12.68 4.17 -16.53
N GLU A 43 12.14 5.17 -17.21
CA GLU A 43 12.77 6.47 -17.39
C GLU A 43 12.35 7.42 -16.25
N GLU A 44 13.00 8.58 -16.17
CA GLU A 44 12.63 9.63 -15.23
C GLU A 44 11.15 10.05 -15.39
N LEU A 45 10.52 10.35 -14.25
CA LEU A 45 9.11 10.74 -14.19
C LEU A 45 8.90 12.12 -14.81
N SER A 46 7.85 12.25 -15.61
CA SER A 46 7.41 13.53 -16.17
C SER A 46 5.88 13.61 -16.18
N VAL A 47 5.34 14.82 -16.16
CA VAL A 47 3.88 15.06 -16.18
C VAL A 47 3.23 14.42 -17.42
N GLU A 48 3.91 14.47 -18.56
CA GLU A 48 3.44 13.90 -19.83
C GLU A 48 3.25 12.37 -19.75
N LYS A 49 4.18 11.67 -19.08
CA LYS A 49 4.12 10.21 -18.90
C LYS A 49 3.02 9.77 -17.93
N LEU A 50 2.63 10.65 -17.00
CA LEU A 50 1.54 10.40 -16.06
C LEU A 50 0.16 10.80 -16.62
N LYS A 51 0.10 11.40 -17.80
CA LYS A 51 -1.16 11.82 -18.43
C LYS A 51 -2.04 10.61 -18.76
N GLY A 52 -3.26 10.59 -18.21
CA GLY A 52 -4.22 9.50 -18.42
C GLY A 52 -3.97 8.25 -17.58
N VAL A 53 -2.95 8.27 -16.71
CA VAL A 53 -2.70 7.21 -15.73
C VAL A 53 -3.70 7.34 -14.58
N LYS A 54 -4.34 6.23 -14.23
CA LYS A 54 -5.31 6.18 -13.12
C LYS A 54 -4.65 5.83 -11.80
N LEU A 55 -3.60 5.01 -11.83
CA LEU A 55 -2.85 4.59 -10.66
C LEU A 55 -1.37 4.43 -11.01
N TRP A 56 -0.51 5.12 -10.26
CA TRP A 56 0.94 4.93 -10.26
C TRP A 56 1.36 4.10 -9.03
N ILE A 57 2.20 3.11 -9.24
CA ILE A 57 2.63 2.15 -8.20
C ILE A 57 4.15 2.14 -8.14
N THR A 58 4.73 2.34 -6.97
CA THR A 58 6.15 2.01 -6.70
C THR A 58 6.23 0.95 -5.60
N ALA A 59 6.99 -0.10 -5.86
CA ALA A 59 7.06 -1.27 -4.99
C ALA A 59 8.50 -1.59 -4.61
N GLY A 60 8.89 -1.07 -3.46
CA GLY A 60 10.22 -1.15 -2.90
C GLY A 60 11.23 -0.37 -3.76
N PRO A 61 11.04 0.94 -3.97
CA PRO A 61 12.05 1.76 -4.65
C PRO A 61 13.37 1.67 -3.88
N ARG A 62 14.49 1.51 -4.61
CA ARG A 62 15.85 1.34 -4.05
C ARG A 62 16.84 2.38 -4.56
N GLU A 63 16.32 3.51 -5.00
CA GLU A 63 17.08 4.71 -5.34
C GLU A 63 16.29 5.93 -4.86
N LYS A 64 17.01 7.06 -4.74
CA LYS A 64 16.43 8.33 -4.33
C LYS A 64 15.70 9.01 -5.49
N PHE A 65 14.57 9.61 -5.17
CA PHE A 65 13.83 10.53 -6.01
C PHE A 65 14.45 11.92 -5.95
N THR A 66 14.50 12.59 -7.11
CA THR A 66 14.90 13.99 -7.22
C THR A 66 13.75 14.89 -6.78
N ALA A 67 14.06 16.15 -6.44
CA ALA A 67 13.02 17.12 -6.08
C ALA A 67 12.01 17.34 -7.22
N SER A 68 12.46 17.30 -8.48
CA SER A 68 11.59 17.41 -9.66
C SER A 68 10.63 16.23 -9.78
N GLU A 69 11.09 14.99 -9.55
CA GLU A 69 10.23 13.81 -9.58
C GLU A 69 9.17 13.86 -8.48
N LEU A 70 9.55 14.28 -7.27
CA LEU A 70 8.60 14.43 -6.16
C LEU A 70 7.54 15.48 -6.48
N GLU A 71 7.93 16.61 -7.09
CA GLU A 71 6.99 17.66 -7.51
C GLU A 71 6.02 17.18 -8.59
N VAL A 72 6.51 16.39 -9.57
CA VAL A 72 5.66 15.77 -10.59
C VAL A 72 4.63 14.83 -9.95
N LEU A 73 5.00 14.07 -8.93
CA LEU A 73 4.09 13.18 -8.22
C LEU A 73 3.02 13.94 -7.43
N LYS A 74 3.37 15.08 -6.81
CA LYS A 74 2.40 15.96 -6.15
C LYS A 74 1.40 16.54 -7.13
N HIS A 75 1.89 17.13 -8.22
CA HIS A 75 1.01 17.66 -9.28
C HIS A 75 0.11 16.57 -9.87
N TYR A 76 0.60 15.33 -9.99
CA TYR A 76 -0.20 14.19 -10.43
C TYR A 76 -1.32 13.84 -9.42
N LEU A 77 -1.04 13.86 -8.11
CA LEU A 77 -2.05 13.65 -7.07
C LEU A 77 -3.09 14.77 -7.05
N ASP A 78 -2.64 16.03 -7.12
CA ASP A 78 -3.53 17.21 -7.16
C ASP A 78 -4.41 17.22 -8.41
N GLY A 79 -3.92 16.64 -9.51
CA GLY A 79 -4.68 16.40 -10.75
C GLY A 79 -5.70 15.26 -10.68
N GLY A 80 -5.91 14.65 -9.50
CA GLY A 80 -6.84 13.52 -9.30
C GLY A 80 -6.26 12.15 -9.64
N GLY A 81 -4.94 12.06 -9.81
CA GLY A 81 -4.22 10.80 -9.94
C GLY A 81 -4.21 10.01 -8.63
N ASN A 82 -4.04 8.69 -8.72
CA ASN A 82 -3.91 7.83 -7.55
C ASN A 82 -2.51 7.22 -7.46
N MET A 83 -2.04 6.99 -6.23
CA MET A 83 -0.72 6.45 -5.94
C MET A 83 -0.80 5.29 -4.96
N LEU A 84 0.01 4.26 -5.19
CA LEU A 84 0.28 3.19 -4.25
C LEU A 84 1.79 3.08 -4.03
N VAL A 85 2.25 3.43 -2.83
CA VAL A 85 3.64 3.27 -2.40
C VAL A 85 3.74 2.06 -1.49
N MET A 86 4.66 1.15 -1.78
CA MET A 86 4.91 -0.04 -0.95
C MET A 86 6.39 -0.11 -0.61
N LEU A 87 6.73 -0.15 0.68
CA LEU A 87 8.07 -0.45 1.18
C LEU A 87 8.00 -1.67 2.12
N GLY A 88 9.14 -2.35 2.28
CA GLY A 88 9.26 -3.48 3.19
C GLY A 88 9.93 -3.10 4.52
N GLU A 89 10.30 -4.13 5.27
CA GLU A 89 11.03 -4.02 6.53
C GLU A 89 12.31 -3.18 6.40
N GLY A 90 12.70 -2.52 7.48
CA GLY A 90 13.82 -1.61 7.54
C GLY A 90 13.56 -0.26 6.86
N GLY A 91 12.37 -0.07 6.28
CA GLY A 91 11.91 1.19 5.72
C GLY A 91 12.86 1.77 4.69
N GLU A 92 12.91 3.10 4.62
CA GLU A 92 13.80 3.80 3.69
C GLU A 92 15.28 3.53 3.92
N MET A 93 15.68 3.33 5.18
CA MET A 93 17.08 3.12 5.52
C MET A 93 17.63 1.84 4.89
N LYS A 94 16.84 0.76 4.89
CA LYS A 94 17.24 -0.50 4.24
C LYS A 94 17.12 -0.44 2.71
N TYR A 95 16.16 0.33 2.21
CA TYR A 95 15.91 0.44 0.77
C TYR A 95 16.81 1.49 0.09
N ASP A 96 17.48 2.37 0.83
CA ASP A 96 18.28 3.49 0.29
C ASP A 96 17.46 4.39 -0.66
N THR A 97 16.29 4.81 -0.19
CA THR A 97 15.40 5.75 -0.87
C THR A 97 15.05 6.92 0.04
N ASN A 98 14.23 7.86 -0.45
CA ASN A 98 13.84 9.10 0.21
C ASN A 98 12.36 9.46 -0.08
N ILE A 99 11.52 8.43 -0.26
CA ILE A 99 10.09 8.56 -0.53
C ILE A 99 9.28 9.18 0.65
N ASN A 100 9.74 9.10 1.89
CA ASN A 100 9.10 9.70 3.05
C ASN A 100 9.06 11.23 2.94
N PHE A 101 10.02 11.87 2.24
CA PHE A 101 9.91 13.31 1.92
C PHE A 101 8.58 13.65 1.23
N LEU A 102 8.06 12.75 0.40
CA LEU A 102 6.74 12.90 -0.23
C LEU A 102 5.61 12.48 0.72
N LEU A 103 5.74 11.32 1.36
CA LEU A 103 4.66 10.74 2.17
C LEU A 103 4.33 11.59 3.41
N GLU A 104 5.33 12.23 4.00
CA GLU A 104 5.17 13.06 5.21
C GLU A 104 4.26 14.25 4.98
N GLU A 105 4.26 14.82 3.76
CA GLU A 105 3.34 15.91 3.38
C GLU A 105 1.87 15.47 3.43
N PHE A 106 1.61 14.17 3.28
CA PHE A 106 0.28 13.57 3.40
C PHE A 106 0.02 13.00 4.80
N GLY A 107 0.96 13.15 5.74
CA GLY A 107 0.86 12.62 7.11
C GLY A 107 1.18 11.13 7.23
N ILE A 108 1.96 10.55 6.31
CA ILE A 108 2.37 9.14 6.32
C ILE A 108 3.90 9.06 6.33
N MET A 109 4.47 8.15 7.11
CA MET A 109 5.91 7.86 7.08
C MET A 109 6.11 6.36 7.28
N VAL A 110 6.99 5.76 6.48
CA VAL A 110 7.41 4.36 6.65
C VAL A 110 8.52 4.31 7.70
N ASN A 111 8.31 3.51 8.75
CA ASN A 111 9.27 3.37 9.83
C ASN A 111 10.42 2.43 9.45
N SER A 112 11.58 2.63 10.09
CA SER A 112 12.76 1.76 9.93
C SER A 112 12.72 0.58 10.91
N ASP A 113 11.66 -0.22 10.84
CA ASP A 113 11.42 -1.38 11.72
C ASP A 113 11.02 -2.64 10.92
N ALA A 114 10.72 -3.72 11.63
CA ALA A 114 10.24 -4.96 11.03
C ALA A 114 9.14 -5.57 11.89
N VAL A 115 8.02 -5.92 11.26
CA VAL A 115 6.94 -6.63 11.94
C VAL A 115 7.30 -8.12 12.08
N VAL A 116 7.17 -8.63 13.31
CA VAL A 116 7.38 -10.04 13.64
C VAL A 116 6.15 -10.58 14.36
N ARG A 117 5.89 -11.88 14.21
CA ARG A 117 4.87 -12.54 15.04
C ARG A 117 5.38 -12.78 16.46
N ASN A 118 4.47 -12.79 17.44
CA ASN A 118 4.82 -13.12 18.82
C ASN A 118 4.94 -14.63 19.07
N VAL A 119 4.18 -15.44 18.34
CA VAL A 119 4.12 -16.91 18.52
C VAL A 119 4.25 -17.57 17.16
N TYR A 120 4.94 -18.71 17.12
CA TYR A 120 5.00 -19.53 15.91
C TYR A 120 3.60 -19.97 15.47
N TYR A 121 3.27 -19.77 14.20
CA TYR A 121 1.99 -20.20 13.63
C TYR A 121 2.04 -20.27 12.10
N LYS A 122 1.85 -21.47 11.53
CA LYS A 122 1.78 -21.80 10.08
C LYS A 122 3.03 -21.50 9.23
N TYR A 123 3.54 -20.28 9.27
CA TYR A 123 4.62 -19.81 8.39
C TYR A 123 5.98 -20.00 9.06
N PHE A 124 7.04 -20.22 8.29
CA PHE A 124 8.34 -20.61 8.84
C PHE A 124 9.14 -19.41 9.39
N HIS A 125 9.14 -18.29 8.68
CA HIS A 125 10.00 -17.15 9.02
C HIS A 125 9.27 -16.16 9.94
N PRO A 126 9.79 -15.75 11.11
CA PRO A 126 9.05 -14.90 12.08
C PRO A 126 8.40 -13.63 11.50
N LYS A 127 9.02 -13.04 10.47
CA LYS A 127 8.52 -11.86 9.72
C LYS A 127 7.40 -12.14 8.72
N GLU A 128 7.01 -13.38 8.51
CA GLU A 128 5.77 -13.76 7.82
C GLU A 128 4.62 -13.69 8.83
N ALA A 129 4.32 -12.47 9.28
CA ALA A 129 3.42 -12.22 10.40
C ALA A 129 1.95 -12.43 9.98
N LEU A 130 1.23 -13.32 10.65
CA LEU A 130 -0.21 -13.50 10.44
C LEU A 130 -0.99 -12.54 11.34
N VAL A 131 -1.70 -11.59 10.74
CA VAL A 131 -2.52 -10.62 11.43
C VAL A 131 -3.99 -11.03 11.33
N SER A 132 -4.60 -11.34 12.48
CA SER A 132 -6.00 -11.80 12.56
C SER A 132 -6.99 -10.74 13.04
N ASN A 133 -6.51 -9.65 13.64
CA ASN A 133 -7.34 -8.59 14.20
C ASN A 133 -6.81 -7.17 13.87
N GLY A 134 -6.34 -6.99 12.64
CA GLY A 134 -5.67 -5.76 12.19
C GLY A 134 -6.56 -4.76 11.46
N VAL A 135 -7.87 -5.00 11.31
CA VAL A 135 -8.73 -4.06 10.56
C VAL A 135 -9.10 -2.86 11.42
N LEU A 136 -8.71 -1.66 11.00
CA LEU A 136 -9.05 -0.40 11.68
C LEU A 136 -10.30 0.27 11.11
N ASN A 137 -10.58 0.07 9.82
CA ASN A 137 -11.76 0.58 9.15
C ASN A 137 -12.61 -0.57 8.58
N ARG A 138 -13.86 -0.69 9.07
CA ARG A 138 -14.82 -1.74 8.67
C ARG A 138 -15.08 -1.81 7.16
N GLU A 139 -14.89 -0.69 6.47
CA GLU A 139 -15.05 -0.61 5.02
C GLU A 139 -14.07 -1.48 4.24
N ILE A 140 -12.89 -1.74 4.82
CA ILE A 140 -11.92 -2.67 4.23
C ILE A 140 -12.48 -4.08 4.16
N SER A 141 -13.12 -4.55 5.24
CA SER A 141 -13.73 -5.89 5.28
C SER A 141 -14.90 -6.00 4.29
N ARG A 142 -15.72 -4.94 4.19
CA ARG A 142 -16.82 -4.87 3.22
C ARG A 142 -16.29 -4.92 1.79
N ALA A 143 -15.29 -4.10 1.46
CA ALA A 143 -14.68 -4.06 0.13
C ALA A 143 -13.95 -5.37 -0.24
N ALA A 144 -13.40 -6.08 0.75
CA ALA A 144 -12.79 -7.40 0.55
C ALA A 144 -13.82 -8.53 0.36
N GLY A 145 -15.13 -8.25 0.41
CA GLY A 145 -16.18 -9.26 0.38
C GLY A 145 -16.18 -10.17 1.61
N LYS A 146 -15.54 -9.72 2.70
CA LYS A 146 -15.48 -10.41 3.99
C LYS A 146 -16.51 -9.77 4.93
N VAL A 147 -17.77 -9.94 4.56
CA VAL A 147 -18.89 -9.62 5.45
C VAL A 147 -19.01 -10.77 6.44
N VAL A 148 -19.12 -10.47 7.74
CA VAL A 148 -19.46 -11.48 8.75
C VAL A 148 -20.93 -11.85 8.54
N THR A 149 -21.18 -12.80 7.64
CA THR A 149 -22.52 -13.37 7.43
C THR A 149 -22.87 -14.23 8.63
N GLY A 150 -23.74 -13.74 9.52
CA GLY A 150 -24.23 -14.52 10.67
C GLY A 150 -24.69 -13.74 11.91
N VAL A 151 -24.64 -12.41 11.93
CA VAL A 151 -25.17 -11.63 13.06
C VAL A 151 -26.61 -11.22 12.73
N ILE A 152 -27.55 -12.01 13.27
CA ILE A 152 -28.95 -11.64 13.49
C ILE A 152 -28.97 -10.28 14.20
N GLU A 153 -30.00 -9.47 13.95
CA GLU A 153 -30.21 -8.07 14.37
C GLU A 153 -30.17 -7.76 15.88
N ASP A 154 -29.58 -8.61 16.72
CA ASP A 154 -29.52 -8.43 18.17
C ASP A 154 -28.08 -8.13 18.67
N GLU A 155 -27.88 -6.88 19.05
CA GLU A 155 -27.06 -6.40 20.19
C GLU A 155 -25.61 -6.90 20.39
N ALA A 156 -24.91 -7.39 19.36
CA ALA A 156 -23.46 -7.54 19.40
C ALA A 156 -22.80 -6.68 18.31
N ILE A 157 -22.06 -5.66 18.75
CA ILE A 157 -21.06 -4.92 17.98
C ILE A 157 -19.94 -5.92 17.60
N GLY A 158 -20.24 -6.82 16.66
CA GLY A 158 -19.36 -7.89 16.23
C GLY A 158 -18.03 -7.30 15.76
N ASN A 159 -16.95 -7.82 16.34
CA ASN A 159 -15.62 -7.23 16.32
C ASN A 159 -15.06 -7.13 14.89
N ASN A 160 -15.41 -6.06 14.14
CA ASN A 160 -15.02 -5.80 12.75
C ASN A 160 -13.50 -5.90 12.53
N THR A 161 -12.71 -5.71 13.59
CA THR A 161 -11.26 -5.86 13.60
C THR A 161 -10.80 -7.25 13.13
N GLN A 162 -11.61 -8.30 13.39
CA GLN A 162 -11.32 -9.71 13.08
C GLN A 162 -11.94 -10.20 11.77
N ALA A 163 -12.69 -9.36 11.05
CA ALA A 163 -13.39 -9.78 9.84
C ALA A 163 -12.45 -10.16 8.68
N LEU A 164 -11.17 -9.73 8.73
CA LEU A 164 -10.15 -10.07 7.74
C LEU A 164 -8.87 -10.53 8.44
N THR A 165 -8.44 -11.75 8.10
CA THR A 165 -7.10 -12.25 8.44
C THR A 165 -6.20 -12.15 7.22
N PHE A 166 -4.99 -11.62 7.39
CA PHE A 166 -4.01 -11.46 6.31
C PHE A 166 -2.59 -11.74 6.79
N VAL A 167 -1.72 -12.12 5.85
CA VAL A 167 -0.28 -12.25 6.11
C VAL A 167 0.40 -10.94 5.73
N TYR A 168 1.25 -10.43 6.61
CA TYR A 168 2.05 -9.22 6.41
C TYR A 168 3.54 -9.58 6.41
N PRO A 169 4.07 -10.09 5.27
CA PRO A 169 5.42 -10.64 5.22
C PRO A 169 6.48 -9.55 5.04
N PHE A 170 7.52 -9.58 5.88
CA PHE A 170 8.71 -8.72 5.77
C PHE A 170 8.36 -7.23 5.61
N GLY A 171 7.34 -6.76 6.32
CA GLY A 171 6.89 -5.37 6.26
C GLY A 171 7.35 -4.51 7.43
N ALA A 172 7.34 -3.20 7.22
CA ALA A 172 7.56 -2.18 8.24
C ALA A 172 6.23 -1.61 8.73
N THR A 173 6.23 -0.92 9.87
CA THR A 173 5.05 -0.16 10.30
C THR A 173 5.04 1.24 9.70
N LEU A 174 3.90 1.93 9.83
CA LEU A 174 3.72 3.30 9.39
C LEU A 174 3.47 4.20 10.60
N SER A 175 4.08 5.39 10.58
CA SER A 175 3.64 6.53 11.37
C SER A 175 2.59 7.29 10.57
N VAL A 176 1.42 7.53 11.16
CA VAL A 176 0.27 8.11 10.47
C VAL A 176 -0.34 9.22 11.31
N MET A 177 -0.53 10.39 10.72
CA MET A 177 -1.20 11.54 11.30
C MET A 177 -2.14 12.20 10.28
N LYS A 178 -3.03 13.06 10.75
CA LYS A 178 -3.90 13.83 9.85
C LYS A 178 -3.04 14.63 8.85
N PRO A 179 -3.42 14.68 7.56
CA PRO A 179 -4.73 14.33 7.01
C PRO A 179 -4.95 12.83 6.67
N ALA A 180 -3.90 12.00 6.71
CA ALA A 180 -4.04 10.57 6.44
C ALA A 180 -4.79 9.80 7.55
N VAL A 181 -5.27 8.62 7.17
CA VAL A 181 -6.03 7.71 8.05
C VAL A 181 -5.45 6.31 7.94
N ALA A 182 -5.11 5.71 9.08
CA ALA A 182 -4.69 4.32 9.16
C ALA A 182 -5.91 3.38 8.99
N VAL A 183 -5.77 2.36 8.14
CA VAL A 183 -6.87 1.43 7.81
C VAL A 183 -6.57 -0.03 8.16
N LEU A 184 -5.29 -0.41 8.23
CA LEU A 184 -4.84 -1.69 8.78
C LEU A 184 -3.74 -1.48 9.82
N SER A 185 -3.64 -2.40 10.78
CA SER A 185 -2.60 -2.46 11.81
C SER A 185 -1.95 -3.85 11.91
N THR A 186 -0.88 -3.94 12.70
CA THR A 186 -0.24 -5.20 13.11
C THR A 186 -1.11 -6.09 14.02
N GLY A 187 -2.23 -5.56 14.53
CA GLY A 187 -3.10 -6.24 15.49
C GLY A 187 -2.42 -6.51 16.84
N SER A 188 -3.02 -7.41 17.63
CA SER A 188 -2.57 -7.68 19.01
C SER A 188 -1.62 -8.88 19.13
N VAL A 189 -1.29 -9.55 18.02
CA VAL A 189 -0.50 -10.79 17.99
C VAL A 189 0.84 -10.67 17.25
N CYS A 190 1.14 -9.47 16.74
CA CYS A 190 2.41 -9.15 16.09
C CYS A 190 3.08 -7.98 16.80
N PHE A 191 4.41 -7.98 16.83
CA PHE A 191 5.22 -6.91 17.37
C PHE A 191 5.78 -6.03 16.25
N PRO A 192 5.76 -4.70 16.39
CA PRO A 192 5.14 -3.94 17.49
C PRO A 192 3.60 -3.99 17.45
N LEU A 193 2.97 -3.99 18.63
CA LEU A 193 1.51 -4.17 18.76
C LEU A 193 0.73 -2.95 18.25
N ASN A 194 -0.40 -3.19 17.59
CA ASN A 194 -1.38 -2.17 17.18
C ASN A 194 -0.79 -0.99 16.41
N ARG A 195 0.29 -1.20 15.64
CA ARG A 195 0.89 -0.16 14.80
C ARG A 195 0.30 -0.18 13.40
N PRO A 196 0.07 0.98 12.76
CA PRO A 196 -0.42 1.03 11.37
C PRO A 196 0.49 0.29 10.39
N VAL A 197 -0.10 -0.37 9.39
CA VAL A 197 0.62 -1.05 8.28
C VAL A 197 0.05 -0.71 6.90
N LEU A 198 -1.13 -0.07 6.86
CA LEU A 198 -1.71 0.52 5.67
C LEU A 198 -2.42 1.81 6.05
N ALA A 199 -2.20 2.87 5.29
CA ALA A 199 -2.83 4.17 5.46
C ALA A 199 -3.33 4.68 4.12
N PHE A 200 -4.40 5.46 4.17
CA PHE A 200 -4.94 6.18 3.02
C PHE A 200 -4.86 7.68 3.25
N TYR A 201 -4.61 8.39 2.16
CA TYR A 201 -4.83 9.82 2.04
C TYR A 201 -5.87 10.03 0.93
N HIS A 202 -6.81 10.92 1.17
CA HIS A 202 -7.76 11.36 0.16
C HIS A 202 -7.71 12.87 0.11
N GLY A 203 -7.29 13.40 -1.04
CA GLY A 203 -7.33 14.84 -1.32
C GLY A 203 -8.77 15.36 -1.33
N LYS A 204 -8.92 16.67 -1.18
CA LYS A 204 -10.23 17.33 -1.29
C LYS A 204 -10.68 17.48 -2.72
#